data_AF-A0A7Y0D7U8-F1
#
_entry.id   AF-A0A7Y0D7U8-F1
#
_cell.length_a   1.000
_cell.length_b   1.000
_cell.length_c   1.000
_cell.angle_alpha   90.00
_cell.angle_beta   90.00
_cell.angle_gamma   90.00
#
_symmetry.space_group_name_H-M   'P 1'
#
loop_
_entity.id
_entity.type
_entity.pdbx_description
1 polymer ?
#
loop_
_entity_poly.entity_id
_entity_poly.type
_entity_poly.pdbx_seq_one_letter_code
_entity_poly.pdbx_strand_id
1 'polypeptide(L)'
;MSTVTAGPTLWVAAWHDALTVLELDVAQVEAQLAVARTGAPDLTSPRPWAPPLGLGPLPASLQTRAQVLLDRQIGVGRRIAEAANLSRRQAVAAEGMRSRPPAVPVYIDTEG
;
A
#
# COMPACT_ATOMS: atom_id res chain seq x y z
N MET A 1 -19.41 -21.74 -32.73
CA MET A 1 -18.55 -21.53 -31.54
C MET A 1 -17.10 -21.51 -32.01
N SER A 2 -16.62 -20.34 -32.46
CA SER A 2 -15.26 -20.20 -32.98
C SER A 2 -14.29 -20.00 -31.82
N THR A 3 -13.34 -20.91 -31.68
CA THR A 3 -12.20 -20.77 -30.78
C THR A 3 -11.34 -19.62 -31.30
N VAL A 4 -11.34 -18.50 -30.59
CA VAL A 4 -10.38 -17.42 -30.83
C VAL A 4 -9.01 -17.97 -30.42
N THR A 5 -8.21 -18.36 -31.40
CA THR A 5 -6.78 -18.59 -31.19
C THR A 5 -6.18 -17.20 -30.99
N ALA A 6 -6.26 -16.66 -29.78
CA ALA A 6 -5.46 -15.51 -29.40
C ALA A 6 -4.00 -15.93 -29.54
N GLY A 7 -3.32 -15.49 -30.60
CA GLY A 7 -1.94 -15.89 -30.87
C GLY A 7 -0.99 -15.47 -29.74
N PRO A 8 0.19 -16.11 -29.63
CA PRO A 8 1.16 -15.82 -28.58
C PRO A 8 1.56 -14.33 -28.49
N THR A 9 1.49 -13.59 -29.60
CA THR A 9 1.76 -12.15 -29.66
C THR A 9 0.68 -11.29 -29.00
N LEU A 10 -0.59 -11.70 -29.05
CA LEU A 10 -1.69 -10.97 -28.41
C LEU A 10 -1.58 -11.04 -26.88
N TRP A 11 -1.16 -12.18 -26.34
CA TRP A 11 -0.89 -12.30 -24.90
C TRP A 11 0.34 -11.49 -24.48
N VAL A 12 1.39 -11.43 -25.30
CA VAL A 12 2.55 -10.57 -25.02
C VAL A 12 2.15 -9.11 -24.89
N ALA A 13 1.33 -8.59 -25.81
CA ALA A 13 0.81 -7.23 -25.73
C ALA A 13 -0.07 -7.03 -24.49
N ALA A 14 -1.02 -7.92 -24.24
CA ALA A 14 -1.92 -7.83 -23.08
C ALA A 14 -1.16 -7.84 -21.74
N TRP A 15 -0.16 -8.71 -21.60
CA TRP A 15 0.71 -8.74 -20.44
C TRP A 15 1.57 -7.49 -20.32
N HIS A 16 2.10 -6.98 -21.42
CA HIS A 16 2.87 -5.75 -21.41
C HIS A 16 2.04 -4.56 -20.91
N ASP A 17 0.81 -4.43 -21.41
CA ASP A 17 -0.11 -3.35 -21.01
C ASP A 17 -0.51 -3.48 -19.54
N ALA A 18 -0.87 -4.69 -19.11
CA ALA A 18 -1.22 -4.94 -17.71
C ALA A 18 -0.05 -4.66 -16.75
N LEU A 19 1.17 -5.11 -17.08
CA LEU A 19 2.35 -4.81 -16.27
C LEU A 19 2.65 -3.31 -16.21
N THR A 20 2.47 -2.59 -17.32
CA THR A 20 2.67 -1.14 -17.37
C THR A 20 1.68 -0.40 -16.46
N VAL A 21 0.40 -0.78 -16.48
CA VAL A 21 -0.60 -0.19 -15.59
C VAL A 21 -0.28 -0.48 -14.13
N LEU A 22 0.05 -1.74 -13.80
CA LEU A 22 0.40 -2.12 -12.43
C LEU A 22 1.67 -1.42 -11.92
N GLU A 23 2.66 -1.18 -12.78
CA GLU A 23 3.86 -0.42 -12.44
C GLU A 23 3.56 1.04 -12.11
N LEU A 24 2.65 1.67 -12.87
CA LEU A 24 2.19 3.04 -12.59
C LEU A 24 1.44 3.11 -11.25
N ASP A 25 0.55 2.16 -10.99
CA ASP A 25 -0.19 2.08 -9.73
C ASP A 25 0.77 1.94 -8.54
N VAL A 26 1.76 1.05 -8.64
CA VAL A 26 2.77 0.85 -7.59
C VAL A 26 3.62 2.11 -7.38
N ALA A 27 4.07 2.75 -8.46
CA ALA A 27 4.84 3.99 -8.38
C ALA A 27 4.03 5.12 -7.71
N GLN A 28 2.74 5.22 -8.02
CA GLN A 28 1.85 6.19 -7.39
C GLN A 28 1.73 5.94 -5.87
N VAL A 29 1.52 4.69 -5.46
CA VAL A 29 1.44 4.34 -4.02
C VAL A 29 2.77 4.58 -3.31
N GLU A 30 3.91 4.26 -3.94
CA GLU A 30 5.23 4.55 -3.38
C GLU A 30 5.45 6.05 -3.16
N ALA A 31 5.04 6.89 -4.11
CA ALA A 31 5.10 8.34 -3.99
C ALA A 31 4.19 8.87 -2.88
N GLN A 32 2.95 8.37 -2.79
CA GLN A 32 2.02 8.72 -1.71
C GLN A 32 2.60 8.36 -0.34
N LEU A 33 3.22 7.18 -0.19
CA LEU A 33 3.89 6.78 1.05
C LEU A 33 5.10 7.63 1.39
N ALA A 34 5.83 8.14 0.39
CA ALA A 34 6.95 9.04 0.60
C ALA A 34 6.48 10.42 1.11
N VAL A 35 5.39 10.96 0.53
CA VAL A 35 4.76 12.22 0.97
C VAL A 35 4.17 12.07 2.38
N ALA A 36 3.47 10.97 2.65
CA ALA A 36 2.84 10.68 3.94
C ALA A 36 3.83 10.66 5.12
N ARG A 37 5.11 10.39 4.85
CA ARG A 37 6.17 10.44 5.86
C ARG A 37 6.52 11.87 6.29
N THR A 38 6.33 12.85 5.40
CA THR A 38 6.76 14.23 5.59
C THR A 38 5.60 15.18 5.95
N GLY A 39 4.36 14.77 5.71
CA GLY A 39 3.17 15.55 6.02
C GLY A 39 1.87 14.76 5.80
N ALA A 40 0.72 15.43 5.94
CA ALA A 40 -0.58 14.83 5.68
C ALA A 40 -0.75 14.62 4.16
N PRO A 41 -0.81 13.38 3.66
CA PRO A 41 -1.03 13.13 2.25
C PRO A 41 -2.48 13.47 1.89
N ASP A 42 -2.69 14.04 0.71
CA ASP A 42 -4.03 14.10 0.10
C ASP A 42 -4.39 12.68 -0.37
N LEU A 43 -5.23 12.00 0.40
CA LEU A 43 -5.69 10.65 0.09
C LEU A 43 -6.93 10.77 -0.80
N THR A 44 -6.72 10.90 -2.10
CA THR A 44 -7.78 10.62 -3.08
C THR A 44 -8.25 9.18 -2.88
N SER A 45 -9.56 8.97 -2.75
CA SER A 45 -10.15 7.63 -2.61
C SER A 45 -9.62 6.70 -3.71
N PRO A 46 -8.89 5.62 -3.36
CA PRO A 46 -8.30 4.76 -4.36
C PRO A 46 -9.41 4.06 -5.14
N ARG A 47 -9.23 3.98 -6.47
CA ARG A 47 -10.06 3.13 -7.32
C ARG A 47 -9.98 1.68 -6.78
N PRO A 48 -11.10 0.96 -6.65
CA PRO A 48 -11.07 -0.45 -6.28
C PRO A 48 -10.18 -1.24 -7.24
N TRP A 49 -9.24 -2.01 -6.69
CA TRP A 49 -8.36 -2.86 -7.49
C TRP A 49 -9.18 -3.96 -8.17
N ALA A 50 -8.94 -4.15 -9.47
CA ALA A 50 -9.51 -5.24 -10.24
C ALA A 50 -8.37 -6.01 -10.93
N PRO A 51 -8.35 -7.34 -10.84
CA PRO A 51 -7.33 -8.12 -11.52
C PRO A 51 -7.47 -7.96 -13.04
N PRO A 52 -6.37 -7.83 -13.79
CA PRO A 52 -6.42 -7.78 -15.25
C PRO A 52 -6.94 -9.11 -15.80
N LEU A 53 -7.93 -9.02 -16.70
CA LEU A 53 -8.59 -10.17 -17.31
C LEU A 53 -8.00 -10.46 -18.70
N GLY A 54 -8.12 -11.71 -19.17
CA GLY A 54 -7.77 -12.07 -20.54
C GLY A 54 -6.27 -12.16 -20.84
N LEU A 55 -5.43 -12.22 -19.81
CA LEU A 55 -3.97 -12.20 -19.98
C LEU A 55 -3.36 -13.47 -20.58
N GLY A 56 -4.04 -14.62 -20.53
CA GLY A 56 -3.44 -15.87 -21.00
C GLY A 56 -2.15 -16.23 -20.23
N PRO A 57 -1.35 -17.19 -20.72
CA PRO A 57 -0.09 -17.57 -20.07
C PRO A 57 0.93 -16.43 -20.10
N LEU A 58 1.69 -16.26 -19.01
CA LEU A 58 2.75 -15.26 -18.91
C LEU A 58 3.90 -15.62 -19.89
N PRO A 59 4.27 -14.72 -20.82
CA PRO A 59 5.42 -14.92 -21.69
C PRO A 59 6.73 -14.95 -20.90
N ALA A 60 7.62 -15.89 -21.23
CA ALA A 60 8.91 -16.03 -20.55
C ALA A 60 9.76 -14.74 -20.60
N SER A 61 9.65 -13.96 -21.68
CA SER A 61 10.34 -12.67 -21.82
C SER A 61 9.91 -11.62 -20.80
N LEU A 62 8.69 -11.74 -20.24
CA LEU A 62 8.15 -10.81 -19.25
C LEU A 62 8.26 -11.33 -17.82
N GLN A 63 8.77 -12.55 -17.61
CA GLN A 63 8.84 -13.19 -16.30
C GLN A 63 9.65 -12.36 -15.30
N THR A 64 10.85 -11.91 -15.68
CA THR A 64 11.71 -11.11 -14.81
C THR A 64 11.04 -9.78 -14.42
N ARG A 65 10.39 -9.11 -15.38
CA ARG A 65 9.67 -7.86 -15.14
C ARG A 65 8.51 -8.06 -14.15
N ALA A 66 7.71 -9.11 -14.36
CA ALA A 66 6.62 -9.46 -13.47
C ALA A 66 7.10 -9.79 -12.05
N GLN A 67 8.22 -10.50 -11.91
CA GLN A 67 8.77 -10.83 -10.60
C GLN A 67 9.27 -9.58 -9.85
N VAL A 68 10.01 -8.70 -10.52
CA VAL A 68 10.47 -7.44 -9.93
C VAL A 68 9.30 -6.58 -9.46
N LEU A 69 8.23 -6.52 -10.26
CA LEU A 69 7.01 -5.81 -9.89
C LEU A 69 6.33 -6.43 -8.66
N LEU A 70 6.21 -7.77 -8.62
CA LEU A 70 5.63 -8.48 -7.48
C LEU A 70 6.40 -8.21 -6.18
N ASP A 71 7.73 -8.24 -6.24
CA ASP A 71 8.58 -7.98 -5.08
C ASP A 71 8.37 -6.55 -4.55
N ARG A 72 8.23 -5.57 -5.45
CA ARG A 72 7.88 -4.19 -5.09
C ARG A 72 6.50 -4.10 -4.46
N GLN A 73 5.50 -4.76 -5.02
CA GLN A 73 4.13 -4.81 -4.47
C GLN A 73 4.11 -5.36 -3.05
N ILE A 74 4.82 -6.46 -2.78
CA ILE A 74 4.95 -7.04 -1.45
C ILE A 74 5.63 -6.05 -0.50
N GLY A 75 6.71 -5.40 -0.94
CA GLY A 75 7.43 -4.39 -0.16
C GLY A 75 6.55 -3.19 0.23
N VAL A 76 5.76 -2.69 -0.71
CA VAL A 76 4.78 -1.61 -0.49
C VAL A 76 3.69 -2.07 0.48
N GLY A 77 3.10 -3.25 0.28
CA GLY A 77 2.07 -3.81 1.16
C GLY A 77 2.55 -3.93 2.61
N ARG A 78 3.79 -4.38 2.82
CA ARG A 78 4.40 -4.43 4.15
C ARG A 78 4.50 -3.04 4.79
N ARG A 79 4.99 -2.03 4.05
CA ARG A 79 5.11 -0.65 4.55
C ARG A 79 3.75 -0.05 4.93
N ILE A 80 2.71 -0.34 4.16
CA ILE A 80 1.33 0.10 4.46
C ILE A 80 0.86 -0.54 5.77
N ALA A 81 1.05 -1.85 5.94
CA ALA A 81 0.67 -2.56 7.16
C ALA A 81 1.41 -2.03 8.40
N GLU A 82 2.71 -1.74 8.28
CA GLU A 82 3.53 -1.13 9.33
C GLU A 82 3.01 0.26 9.72
N ALA A 83 2.72 1.12 8.74
CA ALA A 83 2.16 2.45 8.99
C ALA A 83 0.78 2.38 9.67
N ALA A 84 -0.09 1.47 9.23
CA ALA A 84 -1.40 1.26 9.84
C ALA A 84 -1.30 0.77 11.29
N ASN A 85 -0.34 -0.12 11.59
CA ASN A 85 -0.07 -0.58 12.96
C ASN A 85 0.41 0.57 13.87
N LEU A 86 1.32 1.41 13.39
CA LEU A 86 1.81 2.56 14.14
C LEU A 86 0.68 3.55 14.44
N SER A 87 -0.14 3.88 13.43
CA SER A 87 -1.30 4.77 13.56
C SER A 87 -2.29 4.25 14.62
N ARG A 88 -2.62 2.95 14.62
CA ARG A 88 -3.48 2.35 15.64
C ARG A 88 -2.92 2.50 17.06
N ARG A 89 -1.61 2.27 17.25
CA ARG A 89 -0.96 2.43 18.56
C ARG A 89 -1.00 3.88 19.04
N GLN A 90 -0.76 4.83 18.14
CA GLN A 90 -0.85 6.26 18.45
C GLN A 90 -2.27 6.67 18.84
N ALA A 91 -3.29 6.17 18.13
CA ALA A 91 -4.69 6.42 18.47
C ALA A 91 -5.04 5.91 19.88
N VAL A 92 -4.62 4.70 20.23
CA VAL A 92 -4.83 4.14 21.58
C VAL A 92 -4.12 4.97 22.66
N ALA A 93 -2.87 5.38 22.43
CA ALA A 93 -2.14 6.21 23.39
C ALA A 93 -2.77 7.60 23.57
N ALA A 94 -3.21 8.22 22.48
CA ALA A 94 -3.91 9.51 22.50
C ALA A 94 -5.22 9.43 23.29
N GLU A 95 -5.98 8.34 23.14
CA GLU A 95 -7.21 8.12 23.89
C GLU A 95 -6.93 7.92 25.40
N GLY A 96 -5.87 7.19 25.74
CA GLY A 96 -5.44 7.03 27.13
C GLY A 96 -5.01 8.35 27.80
N MET A 97 -4.39 9.27 27.05
CA MET A 97 -4.05 10.60 27.55
C MET A 97 -5.28 11.48 27.79
N ARG A 98 -6.30 11.41 26.92
CA ARG A 98 -7.57 12.13 27.10
C ARG A 98 -8.36 11.63 28.29
N SER A 99 -8.29 10.33 28.57
CA SER A 99 -9.04 9.67 29.65
C SER A 99 -8.35 9.79 31.03
N ARG A 100 -7.14 10.34 31.12
CA ARG A 100 -6.42 10.48 32.39
C ARG A 100 -7.03 11.61 33.22
N PRO A 101 -7.51 11.35 34.46
CA PRO A 101 -7.97 12.42 35.36
C PRO A 101 -6.81 13.41 35.60
N PRO A 102 -7.09 14.71 35.77
CA PRO A 102 -6.05 15.69 36.11
C PRO A 102 -5.29 15.21 37.35
N ALA A 103 -3.96 15.19 37.26
CA ALA A 103 -3.13 14.82 38.40
C ALA A 103 -3.35 15.83 39.52
N VAL A 104 -4.00 15.39 40.60
CA VAL A 104 -4.21 16.23 41.79
C VAL A 104 -2.84 16.44 42.44
N PRO A 105 -2.34 17.68 42.54
CA PRO A 105 -1.07 17.94 43.21
C PRO A 105 -1.21 17.57 44.69
N VAL A 106 -0.35 16.70 45.19
CA VAL A 106 -0.23 16.40 46.63
C VAL A 106 0.93 17.24 47.15
N TYR A 107 0.63 18.26 47.94
CA TYR A 107 1.63 19.02 48.67
C TYR A 107 1.95 18.28 49.98
N ILE A 108 3.22 17.97 50.18
CA ILE A 108 3.74 17.45 51.45
C ILE A 108 4.31 18.67 52.19
N ASP A 109 3.64 19.09 53.26
CA ASP A 109 4.25 20.03 54.21
C ASP A 109 5.32 19.28 55.00
N THR A 110 6.57 19.67 54.79
CA THR A 110 7.68 19.25 55.64
C THR A 110 7.78 20.24 56.79
N GLU A 111 7.02 19.99 57.85
CA GLU A 111 7.17 20.68 59.13
C GLU A 111 8.56 20.35 59.72
N GLY A 112 9.33 21.39 60.03
CA GLY A 112 10.64 21.31 60.69
C GLY A 112 10.78 22.40 61.72
#